data_AF-A0A2E4E0A8-F1
#
_entry.id   AF-A0A2E4E0A8-F1
#
_cell.length_a   1.000
_cell.length_b   1.000
_cell.length_c   1.000
_cell.angle_alpha   90.00
_cell.angle_beta   90.00
_cell.angle_gamma   90.00
#
_symmetry.space_group_name_H-M   'P 1'
#
loop_
_entity.id
_entity.type
_entity.pdbx_description
1 polymer ?
#
loop_
_entity_poly.entity_id
_entity_poly.type
_entity_poly.pdbx_seq_one_letter_code
_entity_poly.pdbx_strand_id
1 'polypeptide(L)'
;MVTDGVSLERFTKQRKKLKSKAEQYTHQVMAKRKKDPRKGTGKKPKGSGRRLYTDENPKDTVRIKFATMKDARATVRKVKRVRKSYARKIQILTVGEQRARVMGKKTVASIFRAGKASLRRANNAKKNKTKKTRPKTRKSRR
;
A
#
# COMPACT_ATOMS: atom_id res chain seq x y z
N MET A 1 -16.62 -75.53 -15.38
CA MET A 1 -15.50 -75.15 -14.50
C MET A 1 -15.56 -73.64 -14.31
N VAL A 2 -15.52 -73.19 -13.05
CA VAL A 2 -15.87 -71.83 -12.60
C VAL A 2 -14.61 -70.97 -12.55
N THR A 3 -14.40 -70.11 -13.54
CA THR A 3 -13.48 -68.96 -13.50
C THR A 3 -14.07 -67.95 -14.49
N ASP A 4 -14.61 -66.78 -14.12
CA ASP A 4 -13.86 -65.53 -14.24
C ASP A 4 -14.57 -64.31 -13.58
N GLY A 5 -15.60 -64.51 -12.77
CA GLY A 5 -16.29 -63.41 -12.08
C GLY A 5 -15.44 -62.73 -11.00
N VAL A 6 -14.60 -63.51 -10.31
CA VAL A 6 -13.77 -63.05 -9.20
C VAL A 6 -12.63 -62.12 -9.69
N SER A 7 -12.16 -62.30 -10.92
CA SER A 7 -11.09 -61.48 -11.50
C SER A 7 -11.59 -60.08 -11.86
N LEU A 8 -12.79 -59.97 -12.45
CA LEU A 8 -13.39 -58.69 -12.82
C LEU A 8 -13.81 -57.86 -11.59
N GLU A 9 -14.34 -58.51 -10.54
CA GLU A 9 -14.66 -57.85 -9.28
C GLU A 9 -13.41 -57.32 -8.56
N ARG A 10 -12.33 -58.10 -8.53
CA ARG A 10 -11.05 -57.65 -7.98
C ARG A 10 -10.49 -56.46 -8.78
N PHE A 11 -10.58 -56.51 -10.10
CA PHE A 11 -10.11 -55.42 -10.96
C PHE A 11 -10.91 -54.14 -10.77
N THR A 12 -12.24 -54.22 -10.68
CA THR A 12 -13.11 -53.06 -10.43
C THR A 12 -12.90 -52.49 -9.03
N LYS A 13 -12.72 -53.34 -8.01
CA LYS A 13 -12.39 -52.91 -6.64
C LYS A 13 -11.01 -52.23 -6.58
N GLN A 14 -10.04 -52.75 -7.33
CA GLN A 14 -8.71 -52.15 -7.44
C GLN A 14 -8.74 -50.81 -8.19
N ARG A 15 -9.52 -50.70 -9.27
CA ARG A 15 -9.75 -49.45 -9.99
C ARG A 15 -10.44 -48.39 -9.13
N LYS A 16 -11.46 -48.79 -8.35
CA LYS A 16 -12.12 -47.91 -7.36
C LYS A 16 -11.14 -47.41 -6.29
N LYS A 17 -10.29 -48.30 -5.76
CA LYS A 17 -9.25 -47.95 -4.77
C LYS A 17 -8.17 -47.01 -5.35
N LEU A 18 -7.79 -47.20 -6.61
CA LEU A 18 -6.84 -46.31 -7.29
C LEU A 18 -7.46 -44.93 -7.58
N LYS A 19 -8.73 -44.89 -7.99
CA LYS A 19 -9.47 -43.62 -8.16
C LYS A 19 -9.59 -42.86 -6.85
N SER A 20 -9.97 -43.52 -5.76
CA SER A 20 -10.06 -42.88 -4.45
C SER A 20 -8.70 -42.38 -3.95
N LYS A 21 -7.61 -43.12 -4.22
CA LYS A 21 -6.25 -42.68 -3.86
C LYS A 21 -5.78 -41.49 -4.70
N ALA A 22 -6.14 -41.45 -5.98
CA ALA A 22 -5.88 -40.30 -6.85
C ALA A 22 -6.68 -39.06 -6.41
N GLU A 23 -7.96 -39.23 -6.05
CA GLU A 23 -8.81 -38.17 -5.49
C GLU A 23 -8.27 -37.67 -4.13
N GLN A 24 -7.82 -38.56 -3.26
CA GLN A 24 -7.18 -38.18 -1.99
C GLN A 24 -5.89 -37.38 -2.22
N TYR A 25 -5.07 -37.77 -3.20
CA TYR A 25 -3.84 -37.06 -3.55
C TYR A 25 -4.12 -35.67 -4.15
N THR A 26 -5.13 -35.54 -5.03
CA THR A 26 -5.51 -34.22 -5.58
C THR A 26 -6.05 -33.29 -4.49
N HIS A 27 -6.86 -33.79 -3.56
CA HIS A 27 -7.30 -33.03 -2.39
C HIS A 27 -6.13 -32.60 -1.49
N GLN A 28 -5.17 -33.48 -1.24
CA GLN A 28 -3.97 -33.18 -0.44
C GLN A 28 -3.11 -32.10 -1.12
N VAL A 29 -2.92 -32.17 -2.44
CA VAL A 29 -2.15 -31.18 -3.22
C VAL A 29 -2.87 -29.83 -3.27
N MET A 30 -4.20 -29.81 -3.44
CA MET A 30 -4.99 -28.57 -3.44
C MET A 30 -5.05 -27.93 -2.05
N ALA A 31 -5.13 -28.72 -0.97
CA ALA A 31 -5.10 -28.24 0.41
C ALA A 31 -3.73 -27.64 0.80
N LYS A 32 -2.63 -28.11 0.19
CA LYS A 32 -1.26 -27.62 0.44
C LYS A 32 -0.93 -26.29 -0.27
N ARG A 33 -1.83 -25.77 -1.13
CA ARG A 33 -1.66 -24.47 -1.78
C ARG A 33 -1.84 -23.38 -0.73
N LYS A 34 -0.77 -22.59 -0.52
CA LYS A 34 -0.79 -21.45 0.40
C LYS A 34 -1.94 -20.51 0.00
N LYS A 35 -2.83 -20.21 0.96
CA LYS A 35 -3.97 -19.30 0.78
C LYS A 35 -3.48 -17.99 0.16
N ASP A 36 -4.25 -17.45 -0.78
CA ASP A 36 -3.96 -16.15 -1.39
C ASP A 36 -3.77 -15.10 -0.29
N PRO A 37 -2.71 -14.26 -0.38
CA PRO A 37 -2.44 -13.27 0.64
C PRO A 37 -3.62 -12.30 0.73
N ARG A 38 -4.09 -12.00 1.94
CA ARG A 38 -5.23 -11.07 2.14
C ARG A 38 -4.91 -9.63 1.76
N LYS A 39 -3.62 -9.29 1.68
CA LYS A 39 -3.09 -7.99 1.28
C LYS A 39 -2.17 -8.22 0.08
N GLY A 40 -2.26 -7.37 -0.93
CA GLY A 40 -1.44 -7.50 -2.13
C GLY A 40 0.03 -7.32 -1.82
N THR A 41 0.83 -8.21 -2.39
CA THR A 41 2.27 -8.33 -2.12
C THR A 41 3.12 -7.65 -3.19
N GLY A 42 2.50 -6.99 -4.18
CA GLY A 42 3.14 -6.47 -5.40
C GLY A 42 3.70 -7.56 -6.34
N LYS A 43 4.03 -8.75 -5.82
CA LYS A 43 4.53 -9.94 -6.53
C LYS A 43 3.45 -11.03 -6.57
N LYS A 44 3.30 -11.70 -7.71
CA LYS A 44 2.36 -12.84 -7.88
C LYS A 44 2.82 -14.01 -6.99
N PRO A 45 2.00 -14.51 -6.05
CA PRO A 45 2.38 -15.66 -5.25
C PRO A 45 2.44 -16.93 -6.11
N LYS A 46 3.50 -17.75 -5.92
CA LYS A 46 3.64 -19.04 -6.61
C LYS A 46 2.44 -19.93 -6.23
N GLY A 47 1.76 -20.47 -7.23
CA GLY A 47 0.58 -21.32 -7.04
C GLY A 47 -0.76 -20.60 -6.97
N SER A 48 -0.82 -19.26 -7.14
CA SER A 48 -2.07 -18.49 -7.25
C SER A 48 -2.37 -18.09 -8.70
N GLY A 49 -3.65 -18.18 -9.09
CA GLY A 49 -4.14 -17.66 -10.37
C GLY A 49 -4.25 -16.13 -10.40
N ARG A 50 -4.32 -15.47 -9.23
CA ARG A 50 -4.63 -14.04 -9.11
C ARG A 50 -3.38 -13.23 -8.76
N ARG A 51 -3.08 -12.19 -9.56
CA ARG A 51 -2.17 -11.11 -9.14
C ARG A 51 -2.98 -10.21 -8.21
N LEU A 52 -2.91 -10.43 -6.90
CA LEU A 52 -3.47 -9.45 -5.96
C LEU A 52 -2.55 -8.22 -5.95
N TYR A 53 -2.77 -7.32 -6.91
CA TYR A 53 -2.16 -6.00 -6.91
C TYR A 53 -2.85 -5.16 -5.85
N THR A 54 -2.20 -5.08 -4.70
CA THR A 54 -2.20 -3.82 -3.96
C THR A 54 -0.73 -3.46 -3.82
N ASP A 55 -0.26 -2.54 -4.67
CA ASP A 55 0.95 -1.77 -4.41
C ASP A 55 0.82 -1.02 -3.07
N GLU A 56 -0.42 -0.71 -2.68
CA GLU A 56 -0.67 0.26 -1.64
C GLU A 56 -0.38 -0.29 -0.25
N ASN A 57 0.86 -0.09 0.19
CA ASN A 57 1.18 0.02 1.61
C ASN A 57 0.38 1.20 2.19
N PRO A 58 -0.72 0.97 2.94
CA PRO A 58 -1.62 2.04 3.36
C PRO A 58 -0.95 2.99 4.37
N LYS A 59 0.21 2.61 4.93
CA LYS A 59 0.99 3.41 5.89
C LYS A 59 1.41 4.77 5.33
N ASP A 60 1.55 4.90 4.00
CA ASP A 60 1.99 6.14 3.34
C ASP A 60 0.86 6.99 2.76
N THR A 61 -0.38 6.54 2.96
CA THR A 61 -1.58 7.28 2.55
C THR A 61 -2.00 8.27 3.65
N VAL A 62 -2.37 9.48 3.23
CA VAL A 62 -2.97 10.49 4.11
C VAL A 62 -4.31 10.90 3.51
N ARG A 63 -5.40 10.59 4.21
CA ARG A 63 -6.74 11.02 3.81
C ARG A 63 -6.84 12.54 3.87
N ILE A 64 -7.21 13.15 2.75
CA ILE A 64 -7.40 14.59 2.56
C ILE A 64 -8.90 14.83 2.41
N LYS A 65 -9.47 15.70 3.26
CA LYS A 65 -10.83 16.22 3.07
C LYS A 65 -10.74 17.68 2.62
N PHE A 66 -11.47 18.03 1.57
CA PHE A 66 -11.51 19.39 1.00
C PHE A 66 -12.94 19.85 0.66
N ALA A 67 -13.97 19.13 1.14
CA ALA A 67 -15.36 19.42 0.83
C ALA A 67 -15.74 20.83 1.31
N THR A 68 -15.42 21.15 2.57
CA THR A 68 -15.68 22.45 3.20
C THR A 68 -14.38 23.17 3.61
N MET A 69 -14.47 24.46 3.93
CA MET A 69 -13.33 25.22 4.49
C MET A 69 -12.86 24.65 5.83
N LYS A 70 -13.78 24.18 6.68
CA LYS A 70 -13.48 23.54 7.97
C LYS A 70 -12.65 22.26 7.76
N ASP A 71 -13.04 21.44 6.79
CA ASP A 71 -12.31 20.22 6.44
C ASP A 71 -10.91 20.51 5.91
N ALA A 72 -10.77 21.53 5.07
CA ALA A 72 -9.47 21.94 4.53
C ALA A 72 -8.52 22.38 5.65
N ARG A 73 -9.01 23.21 6.58
CA ARG A 73 -8.24 23.65 7.76
C ARG A 73 -7.85 22.46 8.65
N ALA A 74 -8.78 21.52 8.88
CA ALA A 74 -8.53 20.31 9.64
C ALA A 74 -7.47 19.43 8.97
N THR A 75 -7.54 19.27 7.65
CA THR A 75 -6.53 18.54 6.86
C THR A 75 -5.16 19.19 6.98
N VAL A 76 -5.06 20.51 6.80
CA VAL A 76 -3.79 21.24 6.95
C VAL A 76 -3.20 21.01 8.35
N ARG A 77 -4.02 21.12 9.40
CA ARG A 77 -3.60 20.86 10.79
C ARG A 77 -3.10 19.42 10.98
N LYS A 78 -3.82 18.44 10.43
CA LYS A 78 -3.43 17.03 10.46
C LYS A 78 -2.08 16.80 9.77
N VAL A 79 -1.89 17.33 8.56
CA VAL A 79 -0.64 17.17 7.78
C VAL A 79 0.55 17.81 8.49
N LYS A 80 0.36 18.97 9.13
CA LYS A 80 1.43 19.60 9.92
C LYS A 80 1.90 18.71 11.08
N ARG A 81 0.98 18.01 11.75
CA ARG A 81 1.27 17.15 12.93
C ARG A 81 1.77 15.75 12.58
N VAL A 82 1.41 15.22 11.43
CA VAL A 82 1.79 13.87 11.01
C VAL A 82 3.32 13.68 10.99
N ARG A 83 3.81 12.52 11.43
CA ARG A 83 5.23 12.13 11.44
C ARG A 83 5.69 11.67 10.03
N LYS A 84 5.60 12.57 9.05
CA LYS A 84 6.13 12.37 7.69
C LYS A 84 7.17 13.44 7.37
N SER A 85 8.03 13.17 6.39
CA SER A 85 9.06 14.12 5.94
C SER A 85 8.45 15.44 5.46
N TYR A 86 9.24 16.52 5.53
CA TYR A 86 8.81 17.84 5.05
C TYR A 86 8.35 17.80 3.58
N ALA A 87 9.13 17.13 2.71
CA ALA A 87 8.80 16.97 1.31
C ALA A 87 7.43 16.29 1.12
N ARG A 88 7.16 15.22 1.89
CA ARG A 88 5.89 14.49 1.82
C ARG A 88 4.71 15.35 2.26
N LYS A 89 4.87 16.17 3.31
CA LYS A 89 3.84 17.12 3.76
C LYS A 89 3.48 18.13 2.65
N ILE A 90 4.48 18.64 1.95
CA ILE A 90 4.27 19.58 0.83
C ILE A 90 3.52 18.91 -0.32
N GLN A 91 3.90 17.69 -0.70
CA GLN A 91 3.21 16.93 -1.75
C GLN A 91 1.71 16.76 -1.45
N ILE A 92 1.39 16.31 -0.23
CA ILE A 92 -0.01 16.10 0.21
C ILE A 92 -0.82 17.39 0.08
N LEU A 93 -0.28 18.52 0.54
CA LEU A 93 -0.96 19.81 0.45
C LEU A 93 -1.10 20.31 -0.99
N THR A 94 -0.12 20.04 -1.86
CA THR A 94 -0.19 20.38 -3.28
C THR A 94 -1.30 19.61 -3.99
N VAL A 95 -1.43 18.31 -3.72
CA VAL A 95 -2.54 17.51 -4.29
C VAL A 95 -3.89 18.04 -3.82
N GLY A 96 -4.02 18.38 -2.53
CA GLY A 96 -5.25 18.98 -1.99
C GLY A 96 -5.60 20.32 -2.65
N GLU A 97 -4.60 21.17 -2.88
CA GLU A 97 -4.78 22.44 -3.60
C GLU A 97 -5.21 22.23 -5.04
N GLN A 98 -4.55 21.33 -5.78
CA GLN A 98 -4.88 21.05 -7.17
C GLN A 98 -6.32 20.54 -7.31
N ARG A 99 -6.72 19.55 -6.49
CA ARG A 99 -8.09 19.03 -6.48
C ARG A 99 -9.10 20.14 -6.21
N ALA A 100 -8.83 21.00 -5.22
CA ALA A 100 -9.69 22.14 -4.92
C ALA A 100 -9.80 23.14 -6.08
N ARG A 101 -8.70 23.39 -6.81
CA ARG A 101 -8.70 24.26 -8.00
C ARG A 101 -9.49 23.66 -9.16
N VAL A 102 -9.33 22.36 -9.43
CA VAL A 102 -10.04 21.65 -10.49
C VAL A 102 -11.56 21.73 -10.28
N MET A 103 -12.02 21.65 -9.03
CA MET A 103 -13.45 21.79 -8.71
C MET A 103 -13.90 23.24 -8.43
N GLY A 104 -13.11 24.25 -8.81
CA GLY A 104 -13.47 25.66 -8.64
C GLY A 104 -13.55 26.18 -7.20
N LYS A 105 -13.11 25.41 -6.20
CA LYS A 105 -13.16 25.79 -4.76
C LYS A 105 -12.01 26.72 -4.38
N LYS A 106 -12.05 27.98 -4.86
CA LYS A 106 -10.99 28.99 -4.69
C LYS A 106 -10.58 29.21 -3.22
N THR A 107 -11.54 29.34 -2.31
CA THR A 107 -11.29 29.55 -0.88
C THR A 107 -10.58 28.35 -0.24
N VAL A 108 -11.01 27.14 -0.57
CA VAL A 108 -10.38 25.89 -0.12
C VAL A 108 -8.94 25.77 -0.65
N ALA A 109 -8.72 26.06 -1.93
CA ALA A 109 -7.39 26.07 -2.52
C ALA A 109 -6.46 27.08 -1.82
N SER A 110 -6.97 28.27 -1.47
CA SER A 110 -6.21 29.29 -0.74
C SER A 110 -5.74 28.81 0.65
N ILE A 111 -6.55 28.00 1.34
CA ILE A 111 -6.21 27.41 2.64
C ILE A 111 -5.04 26.43 2.51
N PHE A 112 -5.06 25.57 1.49
CA PHE A 112 -3.95 24.66 1.22
C PHE A 112 -2.68 25.42 0.83
N ARG A 113 -2.80 26.45 -0.02
CA ARG A 113 -1.69 27.33 -0.40
C ARG A 113 -1.04 28.00 0.82
N ALA A 114 -1.85 28.57 1.72
CA ALA A 114 -1.39 29.15 2.98
C ALA A 114 -0.72 28.10 3.88
N GLY A 115 -1.28 26.89 3.94
CA GLY A 115 -0.70 25.74 4.63
C GLY A 115 0.72 25.41 4.14
N LYS A 116 0.95 25.39 2.82
CA LYS A 116 2.27 25.17 2.22
C LYS A 116 3.25 26.28 2.58
N ALA A 117 2.81 27.55 2.47
CA ALA A 117 3.66 28.70 2.78
C ALA A 117 4.13 28.68 4.26
N SER A 118 3.24 28.33 5.18
CA SER A 118 3.57 28.17 6.61
C SER A 118 4.63 27.08 6.83
N LEU A 119 4.51 25.92 6.17
CA LEU A 119 5.51 24.86 6.27
C LEU A 119 6.86 25.27 5.66
N ARG A 120 6.85 25.97 4.52
CA ARG A 120 8.08 26.49 3.87
C ARG A 120 8.82 27.44 4.81
N ARG A 121 8.12 28.41 5.40
CA ARG A 121 8.69 29.36 6.37
C ARG A 121 9.29 28.63 7.58
N ALA A 122 8.55 27.71 8.18
CA ALA A 122 9.03 26.94 9.32
C ALA A 122 10.28 26.10 8.99
N ASN A 123 10.34 25.50 7.80
CA ASN A 123 11.49 24.72 7.37
C ASN A 123 12.72 25.59 7.08
N ASN A 124 12.53 26.75 6.46
CA ASN A 124 13.61 27.70 6.19
C ASN A 124 14.18 28.27 7.49
N ALA A 125 13.33 28.62 8.46
CA ALA A 125 13.77 29.08 9.77
C ALA A 125 14.64 28.02 10.48
N LYS A 126 14.24 26.74 10.42
CA LYS A 126 15.07 25.63 10.96
C LYS A 126 16.42 25.54 10.26
N LYS A 127 16.45 25.58 8.93
CA LYS A 127 17.72 25.54 8.16
C LYS A 127 18.65 26.70 8.52
N ASN A 128 18.11 27.92 8.66
CA ASN A 128 18.91 29.09 9.01
C ASN A 128 19.50 28.97 10.42
N LYS A 129 18.73 28.46 11.39
CA LYS A 129 19.24 28.14 12.73
C LYS A 129 20.38 27.12 12.67
N THR A 130 20.19 26.02 11.93
CA THR A 130 21.24 24.99 11.75
C THR A 130 22.50 25.55 11.09
N LYS A 131 22.37 26.47 10.11
CA LYS A 131 23.53 27.13 9.50
C LYS A 131 24.27 28.04 10.48
N LYS A 132 23.54 28.76 11.34
CA LYS A 132 24.14 29.64 12.36
C LYS A 132 24.89 28.86 13.43
N THR A 133 24.40 27.68 13.81
CA THR A 133 25.00 26.86 14.87
C THR A 133 26.11 25.94 14.37
N ARG A 134 26.22 25.69 13.05
CA ARG A 134 27.31 24.88 12.50
C ARG A 134 28.62 25.69 12.57
N PRO A 135 29.71 25.12 13.13
CA PRO A 135 31.01 25.78 13.07
C PRO A 135 31.36 26.03 11.60
N LYS A 136 31.78 27.26 11.28
CA LYS A 136 32.30 27.58 9.95
C LYS A 136 33.56 26.76 9.77
N THR A 137 33.48 25.64 9.06
CA THR A 137 34.68 24.92 8.61
C THR A 137 35.47 25.91 7.76
N ARG A 138 36.58 26.43 8.29
CA ARG A 138 37.57 27.15 7.50
C ARG A 138 37.95 26.20 6.38
N LYS A 139 37.61 26.56 5.14
CA LYS A 139 38.10 25.88 3.95
C LYS A 139 39.62 25.92 4.08
N SER A 140 40.26 24.79 4.39
CA SER A 140 41.71 24.70 4.36
C SER A 140 42.10 25.06 2.93
N ARG A 141 42.67 26.25 2.75
CA ARG A 141 43.35 26.61 1.51
C ARG A 141 44.45 25.56 1.36
N ARG A 142 44.27 24.68 0.38
CA ARG A 142 45.29 23.79 -0.12
C ARG A 142 45.57 24.23 -1.55
#